data_AF-A0A378W1M5-F1
#
_entry.id   AF-A0A378W1M5-F1
#
_cell.length_a   1.000
_cell.length_b   1.000
_cell.length_c   1.000
_cell.angle_alpha   90.00
_cell.angle_beta   90.00
_cell.angle_gamma   90.00
#
_symmetry.space_group_name_H-M   'P 1'
#
loop_
_entity.id
_entity.type
_entity.pdbx_description
1 polymer ?
#
loop_
_entity_poly.entity_id
_entity_poly.type
_entity_poly.pdbx_seq_one_letter_code
_entity_poly.pdbx_strand_id
1 'polypeptide(L)'
;MRGHGVGQDVLQTGKADVQITDLQPVGQYALKISFSDGHDSGLYDWAYLHRLAYGYDAMWQEYLDKLAAAGASRFEKQSDC
;
A
#
# COMPACT_ATOMS: atom_id res chain seq x y z
N MET A 1 -6.42 12.08 18.11
CA MET A 1 -7.29 10.90 17.91
C MET A 1 -6.51 9.90 17.06
N ARG A 2 -6.06 8.79 17.65
CA ARG A 2 -5.40 7.70 16.91
C ARG A 2 -6.52 6.85 16.28
N GLY A 3 -6.85 7.16 15.04
CA GLY A 3 -7.76 6.34 14.24
C GLY A 3 -7.05 5.08 13.74
N HIS A 4 -6.64 4.19 14.65
CA HIS A 4 -6.39 2.80 14.26
C HIS A 4 -7.76 2.13 14.09
N GLY A 5 -8.36 2.36 12.93
CA GLY A 5 -9.45 1.52 12.44
C GLY A 5 -8.89 0.16 12.08
N VAL A 6 -8.72 -0.70 13.09
CA VAL A 6 -8.58 -2.14 12.89
C VAL A 6 -9.89 -2.59 12.27
N GLY A 7 -9.90 -3.00 10.99
CA GLY A 7 -11.09 -3.65 10.39
C GLY A 7 -11.68 -3.01 9.13
N GLN A 8 -10.88 -2.33 8.31
CA GLN A 8 -11.20 -2.13 6.89
C GLN A 8 -9.93 -2.39 6.08
N ASP A 9 -9.40 -3.61 6.14
CA ASP A 9 -8.41 -4.09 5.16
C ASP A 9 -9.15 -4.22 3.82
N VAL A 10 -9.45 -3.08 3.20
CA VAL A 10 -10.01 -3.04 1.86
C VAL A 10 -8.93 -3.60 0.96
N LEU A 11 -9.22 -4.74 0.34
CA LEU A 11 -8.34 -5.35 -0.63
C LEU A 11 -8.08 -4.34 -1.76
N GLN A 12 -6.84 -3.86 -1.84
CA GLN A 12 -6.46 -2.91 -2.87
C GLN A 12 -6.32 -3.64 -4.21
N THR A 13 -7.13 -3.25 -5.17
CA THR A 13 -7.18 -3.83 -6.53
C THR A 13 -6.95 -2.72 -7.54
N GLY A 14 -6.47 -3.04 -8.74
CA GLY A 14 -6.22 -2.05 -9.79
C GLY A 14 -5.06 -1.08 -9.53
N LYS A 15 -4.24 -1.28 -8.49
CA LYS A 15 -3.17 -0.35 -8.09
C LYS A 15 -1.76 -0.79 -8.50
N ALA A 16 -1.62 -1.70 -9.46
CA ALA A 16 -0.32 -2.24 -9.89
C ALA A 16 0.64 -1.16 -10.41
N ASP A 17 0.10 -0.16 -11.11
CA ASP A 17 0.86 0.88 -11.79
C ASP A 17 1.07 2.14 -10.93
N VAL A 18 0.66 2.10 -9.65
CA VAL A 18 0.88 3.22 -8.73
C VAL A 18 2.37 3.36 -8.44
N GLN A 19 2.87 4.57 -8.65
CA GLN A 19 4.27 4.92 -8.44
C GLN A 19 4.43 5.83 -7.24
N ILE A 20 5.63 5.81 -6.65
CA ILE A 20 6.03 6.80 -5.64
C ILE A 20 6.44 8.06 -6.39
N THR A 21 5.78 9.18 -6.11
CA THR A 21 6.03 10.48 -6.75
C THR A 21 6.89 11.41 -5.91
N ASP A 22 6.85 11.26 -4.59
CA ASP A 22 7.63 12.07 -3.66
C ASP A 22 7.93 11.32 -2.35
N LEU A 23 9.06 11.67 -1.72
CA LEU A 23 9.55 11.09 -0.47
C LEU A 23 10.10 12.21 0.41
N GLN A 24 9.42 12.49 1.52
CA GLN A 24 9.81 13.55 2.44
C GLN A 24 10.09 13.01 3.85
N PRO A 25 11.25 13.29 4.44
CA PRO A 25 11.49 12.95 5.84
C PRO A 25 10.65 13.83 6.76
N VAL A 26 9.98 13.21 7.72
CA VAL A 26 9.21 13.89 8.76
C VAL A 26 9.91 13.69 10.10
N GLY A 27 10.68 14.72 10.48
CA GLY A 27 11.55 14.67 11.65
C GLY A 27 12.59 13.55 11.51
N GLN A 28 12.78 12.78 12.59
CA GLN A 28 13.71 11.64 12.62
C GLN A 28 13.00 10.28 12.70
N TYR A 29 11.67 10.23 12.65
CA TYR A 29 10.91 9.03 13.01
C TYR A 29 10.05 8.45 11.88
N ALA A 30 9.79 9.21 10.81
CA ALA A 30 8.94 8.76 9.71
C ALA A 30 9.34 9.34 8.35
N LEU A 31 8.87 8.67 7.30
CA LEU A 31 8.83 9.14 5.92
C LEU A 31 7.39 9.41 5.51
N LYS A 32 7.15 10.56 4.92
CA LYS A 32 5.94 10.84 4.15
C LYS A 32 6.17 10.37 2.72
N ILE A 33 5.30 9.49 2.23
CA ILE A 33 5.37 8.95 0.86
C ILE A 33 4.14 9.44 0.10
N SER A 34 4.38 10.07 -1.05
CA SER A 34 3.32 10.48 -1.98
C SER A 34 3.27 9.51 -3.15
N PHE A 35 2.05 9.16 -3.57
CA PHE A 35 1.78 8.21 -4.64
C PHE A 35 1.09 8.88 -5.83
N SER A 36 1.26 8.31 -7.02
CA SER A 36 0.72 8.85 -8.28
C SER A 36 -0.81 8.76 -8.38
N ASP A 37 -1.47 7.99 -7.53
CA ASP A 37 -2.93 7.87 -7.47
C ASP A 37 -3.61 8.98 -6.64
N GLY A 38 -2.84 10.00 -6.26
CA GLY A 38 -3.30 11.14 -5.45
C GLY A 38 -3.25 10.88 -3.94
N HIS A 39 -2.73 9.74 -3.49
CA HIS A 39 -2.53 9.47 -2.07
C HIS A 39 -1.25 10.16 -1.56
N ASP A 40 -1.39 11.15 -0.68
CA ASP A 40 -0.29 11.98 -0.18
C ASP A 40 -0.25 12.12 1.35
N SER A 41 -1.10 11.39 2.08
CA SER A 41 -1.27 11.54 3.53
C SER A 41 -0.58 10.46 4.36
N GLY A 42 0.04 9.46 3.72
CA GLY A 42 0.69 8.35 4.39
C GLY A 42 1.98 8.77 5.11
N LEU A 43 2.01 8.60 6.43
CA LEU A 43 3.23 8.65 7.25
C LEU A 43 3.65 7.24 7.64
N TYR A 44 4.88 6.90 7.29
CA TYR A 44 5.45 5.57 7.47
C TYR A 44 6.64 5.66 8.42
N ASP A 45 6.50 5.13 9.63
CA ASP A 45 7.62 5.09 10.56
C ASP A 45 8.67 4.04 10.16
N TRP A 46 9.88 4.18 10.69
CA TRP A 46 11.00 3.28 10.37
C TRP A 46 10.74 1.82 10.75
N ALA A 47 10.05 1.57 11.87
CA ALA A 47 9.76 0.22 12.33
C ALA A 47 8.76 -0.49 11.40
N TYR A 48 7.78 0.25 10.91
CA TYR A 48 6.80 -0.22 9.94
C TYR A 48 7.44 -0.48 8.57
N LEU A 49 8.26 0.45 8.07
CA LEU A 49 9.03 0.23 6.83
C LEU A 49 9.96 -0.98 6.94
N HIS A 50 10.62 -1.15 8.08
CA HIS A 50 11.43 -2.33 8.35
C HIS A 50 10.57 -3.60 8.34
N ARG A 51 9.42 -3.60 9.03
CA ARG A 51 8.49 -4.74 8.99
C ARG A 51 8.04 -5.08 7.57
N LEU A 52 7.73 -4.08 6.74
CA LEU A 52 7.35 -4.31 5.34
C LEU A 52 8.50 -4.90 4.53
N ALA A 53 9.73 -4.43 4.73
CA ALA A 53 10.89 -4.95 4.01
C ALA A 53 11.20 -6.42 4.37
N TYR A 54 11.15 -6.78 5.65
CA TYR A 54 11.48 -8.14 6.11
C TYR A 54 10.29 -9.11 6.07
N GLY A 55 9.07 -8.59 6.10
CA GLY A 55 7.83 -9.37 5.99
C GLY A 55 7.30 -9.47 4.55
N TYR A 56 8.01 -8.90 3.58
CA TYR A 56 7.54 -8.75 2.20
C TYR A 56 7.01 -10.06 1.64
N ASP A 57 7.81 -11.12 1.63
CA ASP A 57 7.43 -12.39 0.97
C ASP A 57 6.12 -12.98 1.51
N ALA A 58 5.98 -13.04 2.83
CA ALA A 58 4.81 -13.60 3.48
C ALA A 58 3.56 -12.72 3.29
N MET A 59 3.71 -11.41 3.50
CA MET A 59 2.60 -10.45 3.35
C MET A 59 2.17 -10.32 1.89
N TRP A 60 3.12 -10.45 0.97
CA TRP A 60 2.88 -10.41 -0.46
C TRP A 60 2.12 -11.63 -0.94
N GLN A 61 2.52 -12.83 -0.51
CA GLN A 61 1.79 -14.05 -0.83
C GLN A 61 0.36 -13.99 -0.28
N GLU A 62 0.17 -13.56 0.96
CA GLU A 62 -1.16 -13.38 1.55
C GLU A 62 -2.03 -12.40 0.73
N TYR A 63 -1.45 -11.31 0.24
CA TYR A 63 -2.15 -10.36 -0.63
C TYR A 63 -2.56 -11.00 -1.98
N LEU A 64 -1.68 -11.77 -2.60
CA LEU A 64 -1.98 -12.49 -3.85
C LEU A 64 -3.08 -13.54 -3.65
N ASP A 65 -3.06 -14.26 -2.53
CA ASP A 65 -4.08 -15.25 -2.20
C ASP A 65 -5.44 -14.59 -2.00
N LYS A 66 -5.49 -13.42 -1.34
CA LYS A 66 -6.71 -12.62 -1.20
C LYS A 66 -7.24 -12.13 -2.54
N LEU A 67 -6.37 -11.69 -3.45
CA LEU A 67 -6.74 -11.30 -4.82
C LEU A 67 -7.34 -12.46 -5.61
N ALA A 68 -6.69 -13.63 -5.55
CA ALA A 68 -7.15 -14.83 -6.22
C ALA A 68 -8.52 -15.27 -5.68
N ALA A 69 -8.70 -15.27 -4.35
CA ALA A 69 -9.97 -15.61 -3.71
C ALA A 69 -11.10 -14.62 -4.07
N ALA A 70 -10.77 -13.34 -4.26
CA ALA A 70 -11.72 -12.31 -4.66
C ALA A 70 -11.98 -12.26 -6.19
N GLY A 71 -11.24 -13.03 -7.00
CA GLY A 71 -11.28 -12.94 -8.46
C GLY A 71 -10.84 -11.57 -8.99
N ALA A 72 -10.06 -10.83 -8.21
CA ALA A 72 -9.61 -9.48 -8.52
C ALA A 72 -8.20 -9.47 -9.12
N SER A 73 -7.83 -8.36 -9.75
CA SER A 73 -6.51 -8.16 -10.33
C SER A 73 -5.80 -6.97 -9.70
N ARG A 74 -4.47 -7.03 -9.72
CA ARG A 74 -3.62 -5.89 -9.38
C ARG A 74 -3.67 -4.81 -10.45
N PHE A 75 -3.84 -5.20 -11.72
CA PHE A 75 -3.94 -4.28 -12.84
C PHE A 75 -5.37 -3.77 -12.95
N GLU A 76 -5.54 -2.48 -13.28
CA GLU A 76 -6.87 -2.00 -13.66
C GLU A 76 -7.35 -2.82 -14.87
N LYS A 77 -8.63 -3.18 -14.88
CA LYS A 77 -9.22 -3.72 -16.11
C LYS A 77 -9.18 -2.58 -17.12
N GLN A 78 -8.28 -2.66 -18.10
CA GLN A 78 -8.32 -1.80 -19.27
C GLN A 78 -9.74 -1.88 -19.83
N SER A 79 -10.47 -0.78 -19.69
CA SER A 79 -11.77 -0.60 -20.32
C SER A 79 -11.47 -0.25 -21.75
N ASP A 80 -11.20 -1.28 -22.55
CA ASP A 80 -10.98 -1.15 -23.99
C ASP A 80 -12.36 -0.99 -24.64
N CYS A 81 -12.71 0.24 -25.01
CA CYS A 81 -13.57 0.55 -26.14
C CYS A 81 -13.36 1.99 -26.62
#